data_AF-A0A103YIC8-F1
#
_entry.id   AF-A0A103YIC8-F1
#
_cell.length_a   1.000
_cell.length_b   1.000
_cell.length_c   1.000
_cell.angle_alpha   90.00
_cell.angle_beta   90.00
_cell.angle_gamma   90.00
#
_symmetry.space_group_name_H-M   'P 1'
#
loop_
_entity.id
_entity.type
_entity.pdbx_description
1 polymer ?
#
loop_
_entity_poly.entity_id
_entity_poly.type
_entity_poly.pdbx_seq_one_letter_code
_entity_poly.pdbx_strand_id
1 'polypeptide(L)'
;MAKKPSLGRQKIKIAKIQIKNHLQVIFSKRRSGLFKKASELCTLCGVEIAIVVFSPARKLTHLLNELEAEKKRSETLDEMRKASQSQFWWEAPIEDLILHELEQLKDSMEELKKSVAIQANKLSVENSNSADFRC
;
A
#
# COMPACT_ATOMS: atom_id res chain seq x y z
N MET A 1 -20.37 -32.89 23.19
CA MET A 1 -19.38 -33.62 22.37
C MET A 1 -18.11 -32.79 22.29
N ALA A 2 -16.96 -33.33 22.71
CA ALA A 2 -15.69 -32.60 22.68
C ALA A 2 -15.22 -32.36 21.22
N LYS A 3 -14.85 -31.12 20.89
CA LYS A 3 -14.36 -30.74 19.56
C LYS A 3 -12.93 -31.25 19.40
N LYS A 4 -12.67 -32.10 18.40
CA LYS A 4 -11.31 -32.55 18.10
C LYS A 4 -10.46 -31.36 17.61
N PRO A 5 -9.19 -31.23 18.06
CA PRO A 5 -8.30 -30.16 17.61
C PRO A 5 -7.96 -30.30 16.13
N SER A 6 -7.86 -29.17 15.43
CA SER A 6 -7.46 -29.16 14.02
C SER A 6 -5.96 -29.43 13.88
N LEU A 7 -5.56 -30.09 12.80
CA LEU A 7 -4.15 -30.34 12.47
C LEU A 7 -3.36 -29.05 12.10
N GLY A 8 -3.96 -27.86 12.19
CA GLY A 8 -3.32 -26.60 11.81
C GLY A 8 -3.02 -26.49 10.31
N ARG A 9 -2.09 -25.59 9.96
CA ARG A 9 -1.68 -25.38 8.57
C ARG A 9 -0.78 -26.51 8.09
N GLN A 10 -1.28 -27.31 7.16
CA GLN A 10 -0.53 -28.40 6.55
C GLN A 10 0.20 -27.95 5.28
N LYS A 11 1.44 -28.40 5.10
CA LYS A 11 2.23 -28.13 3.89
C LYS A 11 1.64 -28.91 2.71
N ILE A 12 1.50 -28.26 1.57
CA ILE A 12 0.99 -28.85 0.32
C ILE A 12 1.99 -28.63 -0.81
N LYS A 13 2.01 -29.55 -1.78
CA LYS A 13 2.83 -29.40 -2.99
C LYS A 13 2.33 -28.21 -3.83
N ILE A 14 3.24 -27.47 -4.45
CA ILE A 14 2.91 -26.41 -5.43
C ILE A 14 2.64 -27.09 -6.78
N ALA A 15 1.46 -27.66 -6.91
CA ALA A 15 0.97 -28.35 -8.10
C ALA A 15 -0.56 -28.19 -8.21
N LYS A 16 -1.15 -28.54 -9.35
CA LYS A 16 -2.60 -28.50 -9.55
C LYS A 16 -3.31 -29.41 -8.55
N ILE A 17 -4.22 -28.84 -7.76
CA ILE A 17 -5.05 -29.59 -6.80
C ILE A 17 -6.18 -30.26 -7.58
N GLN A 18 -6.22 -31.60 -7.53
CA GLN A 18 -7.19 -32.39 -8.30
C GLN A 18 -8.58 -32.39 -7.67
N ILE A 19 -8.66 -32.39 -6.33
CA ILE A 19 -9.94 -32.45 -5.63
C ILE A 19 -10.64 -31.09 -5.69
N LYS A 20 -11.78 -31.02 -6.39
CA LYS A 20 -12.54 -29.77 -6.65
C LYS A 20 -12.86 -28.97 -5.38
N ASN A 21 -13.34 -29.63 -4.33
CA ASN A 21 -13.70 -28.95 -3.06
C ASN A 21 -12.47 -28.29 -2.41
N HIS A 22 -11.35 -29.00 -2.36
CA HIS A 22 -10.09 -28.46 -1.83
C HIS A 22 -9.56 -27.34 -2.71
N LEU A 23 -9.64 -27.50 -4.03
CA LEU A 23 -9.23 -26.48 -5.00
C LEU A 23 -10.02 -25.18 -4.79
N GLN A 24 -11.35 -25.25 -4.67
CA GLN A 24 -12.19 -24.07 -4.45
C GLN A 24 -11.86 -23.37 -3.14
N VAL A 25 -11.74 -24.11 -2.03
CA VAL A 25 -11.41 -23.53 -0.71
C VAL A 25 -10.01 -22.90 -0.72
N ILE A 26 -9.02 -23.60 -1.27
CA ILE A 26 -7.64 -23.10 -1.33
C ILE A 26 -7.53 -21.89 -2.27
N PHE A 27 -8.21 -21.92 -3.41
CA PHE A 27 -8.29 -20.79 -4.33
C PHE A 27 -8.84 -19.56 -3.62
N SER A 28 -9.98 -19.67 -2.93
CA SER A 28 -10.59 -18.55 -2.22
C SER A 28 -9.67 -17.99 -1.14
N LYS A 29 -9.01 -18.86 -0.35
CA LYS A 29 -8.05 -18.43 0.68
C LYS A 29 -6.81 -17.74 0.09
N ARG A 30 -6.23 -18.29 -0.97
CA ARG A 30 -5.05 -17.73 -1.65
C ARG A 30 -5.37 -16.41 -2.33
N ARG A 31 -6.51 -16.33 -3.02
CA ARG A 31 -6.99 -15.10 -3.65
C ARG A 31 -7.15 -13.99 -2.60
N SER A 32 -7.86 -14.25 -1.50
CA SER A 32 -8.00 -13.26 -0.42
C SER A 32 -6.64 -12.81 0.14
N GLY A 33 -5.71 -13.74 0.38
CA GLY A 33 -4.35 -13.41 0.83
C GLY A 33 -3.55 -12.58 -0.20
N LEU A 34 -3.70 -12.88 -1.49
CA LEU A 34 -3.05 -12.17 -2.59
C LEU A 34 -3.53 -10.71 -2.67
N PHE A 35 -4.84 -10.49 -2.65
CA PHE A 35 -5.42 -9.14 -2.69
C PHE A 35 -5.02 -8.30 -1.46
N LYS A 36 -4.99 -8.90 -0.26
CA LYS A 36 -4.48 -8.22 0.94
C LYS A 36 -3.04 -7.77 0.77
N LYS A 37 -2.17 -8.63 0.24
CA LYS A 37 -0.75 -8.29 0.02
C LYS A 37 -0.57 -7.25 -1.07
N ALA A 38 -1.39 -7.29 -2.13
CA ALA A 38 -1.40 -6.26 -3.16
C ALA A 38 -1.81 -4.90 -2.58
N SER A 39 -2.89 -4.86 -1.79
CA SER A 39 -3.33 -3.64 -1.12
C SER A 39 -2.27 -3.08 -0.17
N GLU A 40 -1.62 -3.92 0.64
CA GLU A 40 -0.51 -3.51 1.50
C GLU A 40 0.64 -2.88 0.67
N LEU A 41 1.02 -3.49 -0.45
CA LEU A 41 2.08 -2.98 -1.32
C LEU A 41 1.70 -1.65 -2.00
N CYS A 42 0.49 -1.55 -2.54
CA CYS A 42 0.00 -0.29 -3.13
C CYS A 42 0.07 0.84 -2.11
N THR A 43 -0.38 0.60 -0.88
CA THR A 43 -0.37 1.61 0.19
C THR A 43 1.04 1.96 0.66
N LEU A 44 1.93 0.98 0.83
CA LEU A 44 3.28 1.22 1.36
C LEU A 44 4.21 1.89 0.36
N CYS A 45 4.06 1.57 -0.93
CA CYS A 45 4.97 2.04 -1.97
C CYS A 45 4.37 3.12 -2.88
N GLY A 46 3.07 3.41 -2.76
CA GLY A 46 2.37 4.35 -3.64
C GLY A 46 2.34 3.89 -5.11
N VAL A 47 2.34 2.58 -5.35
CA VAL A 47 2.37 1.99 -6.71
C VAL A 47 1.00 1.45 -7.10
N GLU A 48 0.68 1.52 -8.39
CA GLU A 48 -0.52 0.89 -8.95
C GLU A 48 -0.26 -0.57 -9.32
N ILE A 49 -1.16 -1.48 -8.93
CA ILE A 49 -1.03 -2.92 -9.17
C ILE A 49 -2.32 -3.47 -9.79
N ALA A 50 -2.22 -4.11 -10.95
CA ALA A 50 -3.32 -4.83 -11.59
C ALA A 50 -3.19 -6.35 -11.39
N ILE A 51 -4.26 -7.01 -10.94
CA ILE A 51 -4.29 -8.47 -10.73
C ILE A 51 -5.52 -9.08 -11.42
N VAL A 52 -5.28 -10.05 -12.31
CA VAL A 52 -6.35 -10.80 -13.00
C VAL A 52 -6.40 -12.23 -12.46
N VAL A 53 -7.53 -12.64 -11.90
CA VAL A 53 -7.72 -13.99 -11.33
C VAL A 53 -9.01 -14.63 -11.85
N PHE A 54 -8.89 -15.83 -12.43
CA PHE A 54 -10.05 -16.61 -12.89
C PHE A 54 -10.47 -17.67 -11.86
N SER A 55 -11.73 -17.64 -11.43
CA SER A 55 -12.26 -18.64 -10.51
C SER A 55 -12.55 -19.98 -11.21
N PRO A 56 -12.13 -21.11 -10.62
CA PRO A 56 -12.52 -22.44 -11.08
C PRO A 56 -14.03 -22.70 -11.03
N ALA A 57 -14.77 -21.96 -10.20
CA ALA A 57 -16.18 -22.20 -9.94
C ALA A 57 -17.13 -21.40 -10.87
N ARG A 58 -16.61 -20.49 -11.71
CA ARG A 58 -17.40 -19.58 -12.58
C ARG A 58 -18.56 -18.83 -11.89
N LYS A 59 -18.64 -18.80 -10.55
CA LYS A 59 -19.61 -18.00 -9.80
C LYS A 59 -19.18 -16.53 -9.88
N LEU A 60 -19.63 -15.88 -10.95
CA LEU A 60 -19.32 -14.49 -11.30
C LEU A 60 -19.79 -13.52 -10.22
N THR A 61 -20.94 -13.77 -9.59
CA THR A 61 -21.60 -12.82 -8.69
C THR A 61 -20.74 -12.40 -7.49
N HIS A 62 -20.06 -13.35 -6.86
CA HIS A 62 -19.16 -13.02 -5.73
C HIS A 62 -17.88 -12.32 -6.20
N LEU A 63 -17.38 -12.64 -7.40
CA LEU A 63 -16.21 -11.96 -7.95
C LEU A 63 -16.54 -10.53 -8.39
N LEU A 64 -17.75 -10.30 -8.91
CA LEU A 64 -18.23 -8.97 -9.25
C LEU A 64 -18.36 -8.10 -8.01
N ASN A 65 -19.01 -8.59 -6.94
CA ASN A 65 -19.15 -7.82 -5.70
C ASN A 65 -17.80 -7.47 -5.08
N GLU A 66 -16.81 -8.36 -5.17
CA GLU A 66 -15.48 -8.12 -4.62
C GLU A 66 -14.65 -7.19 -5.52
N LEU A 67 -14.80 -7.28 -6.84
CA LEU A 67 -14.23 -6.32 -7.79
C LEU A 67 -14.85 -4.93 -7.60
N GLU A 68 -16.16 -4.83 -7.41
CA GLU A 68 -16.86 -3.59 -7.10
C GLU A 68 -16.40 -3.02 -5.76
N ALA A 69 -16.19 -3.85 -4.74
CA ALA A 69 -15.66 -3.40 -3.46
C ALA A 69 -14.22 -2.89 -3.55
N GLU A 70 -13.39 -3.48 -4.41
CA GLU A 70 -12.01 -3.02 -4.67
C GLU A 70 -12.01 -1.73 -5.50
N LYS A 71 -12.85 -1.67 -6.54
CA LYS A 71 -13.04 -0.48 -7.36
C LYS A 71 -13.51 0.71 -6.52
N LYS A 72 -14.49 0.49 -5.65
CA LYS A 72 -15.00 1.52 -4.74
C LYS A 72 -13.93 2.01 -3.76
N ARG A 73 -13.02 1.12 -3.32
CA ARG A 73 -11.86 1.52 -2.48
C ARG A 73 -10.85 2.36 -3.26
N SER A 74 -10.58 2.01 -4.52
CA SER A 74 -9.76 2.85 -5.42
C SER A 74 -10.39 4.22 -5.62
N GLU A 75 -11.70 4.26 -5.87
CA GLU A 75 -12.46 5.51 -6.03
C GLU A 75 -12.39 6.37 -4.76
N THR A 76 -12.50 5.78 -3.56
CA THR A 76 -12.33 6.50 -2.29
C THR A 76 -10.92 7.05 -2.12
N LEU A 77 -9.87 6.31 -2.51
CA LEU A 77 -8.49 6.79 -2.46
C LEU A 77 -8.28 7.94 -3.46
N ASP A 78 -8.85 7.85 -4.65
CA ASP A 78 -8.83 8.93 -5.64
C ASP A 78 -9.59 10.15 -5.16
N GLU A 79 -10.74 9.97 -4.51
CA GLU A 79 -11.50 11.07 -3.89
C GLU A 79 -10.73 11.72 -2.75
N MET A 80 -10.08 10.95 -1.88
CA MET A 80 -9.20 11.49 -0.84
C MET A 80 -8.05 12.31 -1.44
N ARG A 81 -7.44 11.82 -2.53
CA ARG A 81 -6.38 12.51 -3.27
C ARG A 81 -6.86 13.78 -3.98
N LYS A 82 -8.08 13.76 -4.53
CA LYS A 82 -8.70 14.93 -5.18
C LYS A 82 -9.21 15.96 -4.17
N ALA A 83 -9.71 15.51 -3.03
CA ALA A 83 -10.12 16.39 -1.94
C ALA A 83 -8.92 17.13 -1.37
N SER A 84 -7.76 16.45 -1.23
CA SER A 84 -6.51 17.11 -0.82
C SER A 84 -5.94 18.04 -1.89
N GLN A 85 -6.13 17.75 -3.19
CA GLN A 85 -5.74 18.64 -4.30
C GLN A 85 -6.39 20.03 -4.26
N SER A 86 -7.61 20.16 -3.70
CA SER A 86 -8.24 21.48 -3.53
C SER A 86 -7.49 22.37 -2.52
N GLN A 87 -6.66 21.75 -1.67
CA GLN A 87 -5.97 22.40 -0.57
C GLN A 87 -4.47 22.58 -0.84
N PHE A 88 -3.86 21.74 -1.68
CA PHE A 88 -2.41 21.75 -1.93
C PHE A 88 -2.05 21.42 -3.40
N TRP A 89 -1.68 22.44 -4.18
CA TRP A 89 -1.36 22.30 -5.60
C TRP A 89 -0.17 21.35 -5.88
N TRP A 90 0.75 21.19 -4.93
CA TRP A 90 1.93 20.32 -5.06
C TRP A 90 1.65 18.83 -4.87
N GLU A 91 0.44 18.42 -4.49
CA GLU A 91 0.04 17.00 -4.42
C GLU A 91 -0.52 16.46 -5.75
N ALA A 92 -0.56 17.28 -6.80
CA ALA A 92 -0.90 16.84 -8.14
C ALA A 92 0.12 15.83 -8.70
N PRO A 93 -0.31 14.89 -9.58
CA PRO A 93 0.62 14.10 -10.39
C PRO A 93 1.67 14.99 -11.03
N ILE A 94 2.90 14.50 -11.10
CA ILE A 94 4.00 15.24 -11.73
C ILE A 94 3.68 15.53 -13.20
N GLU A 95 2.93 14.63 -13.83
CA GLU A 95 2.48 14.71 -15.20
C GLU A 95 1.48 15.85 -15.44
N ASP A 96 0.77 16.29 -14.38
CA ASP A 96 -0.26 17.33 -14.44
C ASP A 96 0.27 18.72 -14.02
N LEU A 97 1.53 18.82 -13.54
CA LEU A 97 2.16 20.09 -13.14
C LEU A 97 2.69 20.85 -14.36
N ILE A 98 2.38 22.14 -14.45
CA ILE A 98 3.01 23.01 -15.46
C ILE A 98 4.48 23.27 -15.10
N LEU A 99 5.30 23.53 -16.12
CA LEU A 99 6.77 23.66 -15.99
C LEU A 99 7.19 24.63 -14.89
N HIS A 100 6.47 25.73 -14.72
CA HIS A 100 6.69 26.73 -13.68
C HIS A 100 6.35 26.21 -12.27
N GLU A 101 5.28 25.43 -12.09
CA GLU A 101 4.94 24.82 -10.79
C GLU A 101 5.97 23.76 -10.41
N LEU A 102 6.47 23.00 -11.39
CA LEU A 102 7.53 22.03 -11.19
C LEU A 102 8.83 22.69 -10.72
N GLU A 103 9.14 23.87 -11.27
CA GLU A 103 10.30 24.68 -10.87
C GLU A 103 10.12 25.26 -9.46
N GLN A 104 8.92 25.78 -9.13
CA GLN A 104 8.61 26.23 -7.76
C GLN A 104 8.71 25.10 -6.73
N LEU A 105 8.24 23.89 -7.08
CA LEU A 105 8.34 22.71 -6.23
C LEU A 105 9.81 22.31 -6.02
N LYS A 106 10.61 22.28 -7.10
CA LYS A 106 12.06 22.01 -7.03
C LYS A 106 12.76 22.97 -6.09
N ASP A 107 12.54 24.26 -6.26
CA ASP A 107 13.23 25.29 -5.47
C ASP A 107 12.83 25.21 -3.99
N SER A 108 11.55 24.97 -3.72
CA SER A 108 11.03 24.77 -2.36
C SER A 108 11.64 23.52 -1.70
N MET A 109 11.75 22.41 -2.42
CA MET A 109 12.39 21.18 -1.91
C MET A 109 13.88 21.39 -1.64
N GLU A 110 14.56 22.18 -2.47
CA GLU A 110 15.98 22.49 -2.32
C GLU A 110 16.23 23.39 -1.11
N GLU A 111 15.32 24.34 -0.84
CA GLU A 111 15.34 25.17 0.37
C GLU A 111 15.05 24.36 1.64
N LEU A 112 14.06 23.46 1.57
CA LEU A 112 13.77 22.54 2.67
C LEU A 112 14.99 21.65 2.97
N LYS A 113 15.66 21.12 1.95
CA LYS A 113 16.88 20.32 2.11
C LYS A 113 17.98 21.10 2.83
N LYS A 114 18.19 22.37 2.49
CA LYS A 114 19.13 23.25 3.19
C LYS A 114 18.74 23.43 4.66
N SER A 115 17.47 23.70 4.94
CA SER A 115 16.96 23.89 6.31
C SER A 115 17.10 22.62 7.17
N VAL A 116 16.77 21.45 6.63
CA VAL A 116 16.91 20.16 7.32
C VAL A 116 18.39 19.87 7.61
N ALA A 117 19.30 20.15 6.68
CA ALA A 117 20.74 19.99 6.91
C ALA A 117 21.24 20.90 8.04
N ILE A 118 20.77 22.14 8.10
CA ILE A 118 21.10 23.08 9.18
C ILE A 118 20.57 22.57 10.52
N GLN A 119 19.31 22.11 10.59
CA GLN A 119 18.73 21.58 11.82
C GLN A 119 19.46 20.31 12.31
N ALA A 120 19.83 19.40 11.40
CA ALA A 120 20.57 18.19 11.74
C ALA A 120 21.96 18.52 12.32
N ASN A 121 22.65 19.50 11.75
CA ASN A 121 23.92 19.98 12.27
C ASN A 121 23.76 20.64 13.65
N LYS A 122 22.69 21.44 13.84
CA LYS A 122 22.40 22.09 15.12
C LYS A 122 22.15 21.09 16.24
N LEU A 123 21.32 20.06 15.99
CA LEU A 123 21.05 18.98 16.94
C LEU A 123 22.31 18.16 17.27
N SER A 124 23.22 18.01 16.30
CA SER A 124 24.49 17.32 16.52
C SER A 124 25.42 18.10 17.46
N VAL A 125 25.44 19.44 17.36
CA VAL A 125 26.23 20.32 18.24
C VAL A 125 25.61 20.38 19.65
N GLU A 126 24.29 20.46 19.77
CA GLU A 126 23.60 20.48 21.07
C GLU A 126 23.79 19.16 21.86
N ASN A 127 23.80 18.01 21.17
CA ASN A 127 24.08 16.71 21.81
C ASN A 127 25.54 16.56 22.28
N SER A 128 26.49 17.25 21.63
CA SER A 128 27.90 17.28 22.03
C SER A 128 28.08 18.09 23.31
N ASN A 129 27.41 19.24 23.41
CA ASN A 129 27.50 20.15 24.55
C ASN A 129 26.75 19.63 25.80
N SER A 130 25.77 18.73 25.64
CA SER A 130 25.10 18.08 26.78
C SER A 130 25.88 16.90 27.38
N ALA A 131 26.86 16.34 26.65
CA ALA A 131 27.71 15.27 27.16
C ALA A 131 28.79 15.78 28.12
N ASP A 132 29.18 17.06 28.02
CA ASP A 132 30.22 17.69 28.84
C ASP A 132 29.77 18.18 30.23
N PHE A 133 28.46 18.12 30.57
CA PHE A 133 27.92 18.56 31.87
C PHE A 133 27.42 17.42 32.79
N ARG A 134 27.73 16.15 32.49
CA ARG A 134 27.48 15.04 33.41
C ARG A 134 28.74 14.73 34.22
N CYS A 135 28.91 15.47 35.32
CA CYS A 135 29.76 15.11 36.45
C CYS A 135 28.92 15.02 37.72
#